data_AF-A0A1G8K7P3-F1
#
_entry.id   AF-A0A1G8K7P3-F1
#
_cell.length_a   1.000
_cell.length_b   1.000
_cell.length_c   1.000
_cell.angle_alpha   90.00
_cell.angle_beta   90.00
_cell.angle_gamma   90.00
#
_symmetry.space_group_name_H-M   'P 1'
#
loop_
_entity.id
_entity.type
_entity.pdbx_description
1 polymer ?
#
loop_
_entity_poly.entity_id
_entity_poly.type
_entity_poly.pdbx_seq_one_letter_code
_entity_poly.pdbx_strand_id
1 'polypeptide(L)'
;MSTKYKFHDQDKLYFVSFSVVYWIELFIRNEYKQVLLDSWRHCQKHKGLEIYGWCIMTSHVHMIIGSNSNKLEDILRDMKKHTAAILRSTIENNPIESRKE
;
A
#
# COMPACT_ATOMS: atom_id res chain seq x y z
N MET A 1 8.23 11.85 19.59
CA MET A 1 9.05 11.14 18.58
C MET A 1 8.14 10.55 17.51
N SER A 2 8.57 10.51 16.25
CA SER A 2 7.80 9.88 15.16
C SER A 2 7.70 8.37 15.34
N THR A 3 6.49 7.82 15.16
CA THR A 3 6.18 6.38 15.10
C THR A 3 6.18 5.83 13.67
N LYS A 4 6.45 6.66 12.66
CA LYS A 4 6.44 6.25 11.25
C LYS A 4 7.42 5.09 11.03
N TYR A 5 6.91 4.02 10.42
CA TYR A 5 7.68 2.85 9.99
C TYR A 5 8.42 2.11 11.11
N LYS A 6 7.93 2.19 12.36
CA LYS A 6 8.52 1.49 13.50
C LYS A 6 7.61 0.34 13.94
N PHE A 7 8.10 -0.87 13.76
CA PHE A 7 7.49 -2.10 14.26
C PHE A 7 8.42 -2.67 15.33
N HIS A 8 7.98 -2.61 16.58
CA HIS A 8 8.83 -2.94 17.73
C HIS A 8 8.86 -4.44 18.01
N ASP A 9 7.74 -5.13 17.78
CA ASP A 9 7.57 -6.55 18.01
C ASP A 9 6.98 -7.16 16.74
N GLN A 10 7.78 -7.93 16.00
CA GLN A 10 7.38 -8.46 14.69
C GLN A 10 6.32 -9.57 14.79
N ASP A 11 6.08 -10.11 15.99
CA ASP A 11 5.09 -11.16 16.24
C ASP A 11 3.70 -10.57 16.60
N LYS A 12 3.55 -9.24 16.60
CA LYS A 12 2.29 -8.56 16.89
C LYS A 12 1.61 -8.04 15.64
N LEU A 13 0.29 -7.87 15.75
CA LEU A 13 -0.51 -7.22 14.74
C LEU A 13 -0.43 -5.70 14.88
N TYR A 14 -0.35 -5.03 13.74
CA TYR A 14 -0.31 -3.57 13.67
C TYR A 14 -1.45 -3.04 12.82
N PHE A 15 -2.12 -2.01 13.34
CA PHE A 15 -2.90 -1.12 12.52
C PHE A 15 -1.96 -0.14 11.81
N VAL A 16 -2.05 -0.06 10.49
CA VAL A 16 -1.28 0.87 9.67
C VAL A 16 -2.19 1.68 8.77
N SER A 17 -1.84 2.95 8.58
CA SER A 17 -2.51 3.85 7.65
C SER A 17 -1.51 4.63 6.82
N PHE A 18 -1.82 4.83 5.55
CA PHE A 18 -1.06 5.69 4.65
C PHE A 18 -1.95 6.33 3.59
N SER A 19 -1.57 7.55 3.19
CA SER A 19 -2.33 8.37 2.25
C SER A 19 -1.55 8.63 0.97
N VAL A 20 -2.29 8.87 -0.11
CA VAL A 20 -1.76 9.47 -1.34
C VAL A 20 -1.24 10.87 -1.03
N VAL A 21 -0.16 11.28 -1.69
CA VAL A 21 0.42 12.62 -1.51
C VAL A 21 -0.64 13.68 -1.86
N TYR A 22 -0.71 14.74 -1.06
CA TYR A 22 -1.74 15.80 -1.16
C TYR A 22 -3.18 15.30 -1.00
N TRP A 23 -3.40 14.08 -0.48
CA TRP A 23 -4.73 13.48 -0.29
C TRP A 23 -5.55 13.39 -1.58
N ILE A 24 -4.87 13.30 -2.73
CA ILE A 24 -5.54 13.15 -4.02
C ILE A 24 -6.36 11.86 -4.01
N GLU A 25 -7.59 11.96 -4.50
CA GLU A 25 -8.52 10.85 -4.59
C GLU A 25 -8.17 9.91 -5.76
N LEU A 26 -7.03 9.23 -5.65
CA LEU A 26 -6.54 8.30 -6.65
C LEU A 26 -7.39 7.03 -6.69
N PHE A 27 -7.74 6.48 -5.53
CA PHE A 27 -8.45 5.21 -5.42
C PHE A 27 -9.97 5.35 -5.65
N ILE A 28 -10.43 6.35 -6.41
CA ILE A 28 -11.79 6.34 -6.95
C ILE A 28 -11.88 5.28 -8.06
N ARG A 29 -10.84 5.19 -8.90
CA ARG A 29 -10.79 4.26 -10.03
C ARG A 29 -10.37 2.87 -9.58
N ASN A 30 -11.09 1.84 -10.04
CA ASN A 30 -10.80 0.45 -9.67
C ASN A 30 -9.47 -0.05 -10.24
N GLU A 31 -9.02 0.47 -11.37
CA GLU A 31 -7.72 0.11 -11.96
C GLU A 31 -6.54 0.42 -11.02
N TYR A 32 -6.57 1.56 -10.32
CA TYR A 32 -5.52 1.91 -9.35
C TYR A 32 -5.65 1.13 -8.05
N LYS A 33 -6.88 0.80 -7.62
CA LYS A 33 -7.08 -0.16 -6.51
C LYS A 33 -6.50 -1.52 -6.87
N GLN A 34 -6.65 -1.96 -8.12
CA GLN A 34 -6.16 -3.26 -8.58
C GLN A 34 -4.63 -3.35 -8.49
N VAL A 35 -3.91 -2.29 -8.89
CA VAL A 35 -2.45 -2.19 -8.73
C VAL A 35 -2.00 -2.34 -7.25
N LEU A 36 -2.75 -1.72 -6.33
CA LEU A 36 -2.51 -1.84 -4.90
C LEU A 36 -2.75 -3.28 -4.40
N LEU A 37 -3.87 -3.88 -4.77
CA LEU A 37 -4.22 -5.27 -4.40
C LEU A 37 -3.21 -6.28 -4.95
N ASP A 38 -2.72 -6.10 -6.18
CA ASP A 38 -1.72 -6.99 -6.77
C ASP A 38 -0.37 -6.87 -6.06
N SER A 39 -0.01 -5.67 -5.62
CA SER A 39 1.18 -5.48 -4.78
C SER A 39 1.04 -6.18 -3.42
N TRP A 40 -0.14 -6.17 -2.83
CA TRP A 40 -0.42 -6.91 -1.59
C TRP A 40 -0.29 -8.40 -1.81
N ARG A 41 -0.95 -8.96 -2.83
CA ARG A 41 -0.87 -10.39 -3.18
C ARG A 41 0.56 -10.85 -3.41
N HIS A 42 1.37 -10.02 -4.09
CA HIS A 42 2.79 -10.30 -4.26
C HIS A 42 3.53 -10.36 -2.91
N CYS A 43 3.29 -9.40 -2.02
CA CYS A 43 3.91 -9.39 -0.68
C CYS A 43 3.43 -10.55 0.20
N GLN A 44 2.17 -10.97 0.10
CA GLN A 44 1.65 -12.14 0.81
C GLN A 44 2.35 -13.41 0.32
N LYS A 45 2.48 -13.59 -1.00
CA LYS A 45 3.07 -14.78 -1.61
C LYS A 45 4.58 -14.89 -1.42
N HIS A 46 5.30 -13.77 -1.43
CA HIS A 46 6.76 -13.78 -1.53
C HIS A 46 7.50 -13.14 -0.35
N LYS A 47 6.80 -12.35 0.47
CA LYS A 47 7.43 -11.60 1.56
C LYS A 47 6.87 -11.93 2.95
N GLY A 48 5.85 -12.78 3.03
CA GLY A 48 5.21 -13.16 4.29
C GLY A 48 4.33 -12.07 4.88
N LEU A 49 3.74 -11.20 4.05
CA LEU A 49 2.72 -10.25 4.50
C LEU A 49 1.46 -11.01 4.93
N GLU A 50 0.93 -10.71 6.10
CA GLU A 50 -0.37 -11.19 6.55
C GLU A 50 -1.32 -10.00 6.69
N ILE A 51 -2.53 -10.10 6.14
CA ILE A 51 -3.53 -9.03 6.17
C ILE A 51 -4.79 -9.60 6.80
N TYR A 52 -5.18 -9.06 7.96
CA TYR A 52 -6.34 -9.50 8.75
C TYR A 52 -7.57 -8.64 8.50
N GLY A 53 -7.38 -7.40 8.04
CA GLY A 53 -8.45 -6.49 7.67
C GLY A 53 -7.88 -5.30 6.91
N TRP A 54 -8.66 -4.73 6.01
CA TRP A 54 -8.25 -3.55 5.25
C TRP A 54 -9.46 -2.76 4.78
N CYS A 55 -9.24 -1.46 4.55
CA CYS A 55 -10.18 -0.57 3.90
C CYS A 55 -9.41 0.35 2.95
N ILE A 56 -9.84 0.43 1.69
CA ILE A 56 -9.31 1.37 0.70
C ILE A 56 -10.32 2.51 0.57
N MET A 57 -9.97 3.67 1.10
CA MET A 57 -10.69 4.92 0.94
C MET A 57 -10.23 5.60 -0.36
N THR A 58 -10.91 6.67 -0.81
CA THR A 58 -10.58 7.33 -2.09
C THR A 58 -9.15 7.89 -2.13
N SER A 59 -8.60 8.34 -1.00
CA SER A 59 -7.29 8.99 -0.90
C SER A 59 -6.28 8.31 0.03
N HIS A 60 -6.68 7.24 0.72
CA HIS A 60 -5.85 6.60 1.75
C HIS A 60 -6.30 5.18 2.04
N VAL A 61 -5.48 4.45 2.78
CA VAL A 61 -5.65 3.04 3.07
C VAL A 61 -5.46 2.80 4.56
N HIS A 62 -6.29 1.93 5.13
CA HIS A 62 -6.13 1.38 6.47
C HIS A 62 -5.97 -0.13 6.39
N MET A 63 -5.09 -0.71 7.20
CA MET A 63 -4.85 -2.15 7.23
C MET A 63 -4.53 -2.62 8.66
N ILE A 64 -4.92 -3.85 8.97
CA ILE A 64 -4.44 -4.63 10.12
C ILE A 64 -3.54 -5.71 9.55
N ILE A 65 -2.25 -5.66 9.88
CA ILE A 65 -1.23 -6.52 9.27
C ILE A 65 -0.33 -7.19 10.30
N GLY A 66 0.23 -8.33 9.90
CA GLY A 66 1.30 -9.05 10.59
C GLY A 66 2.32 -9.57 9.56
N SER A 67 3.34 -10.27 10.04
CA SER A 67 4.22 -11.02 9.16
C SER A 67 4.67 -12.33 9.77
N ASN A 68 4.86 -13.33 8.90
CA ASN A 68 5.37 -14.64 9.26
C ASN A 68 6.79 -14.93 8.71
N SER A 69 7.45 -13.94 8.09
CA SER A 69 8.77 -14.15 7.47
C SER A 69 9.67 -12.93 7.56
N ASN A 70 9.36 -11.85 6.83
CA ASN A 70 10.20 -10.66 6.79
C ASN A 70 9.74 -9.60 7.78
N LYS A 71 10.61 -8.63 8.07
CA LYS A 71 10.22 -7.50 8.92
C LYS A 71 9.14 -6.64 8.26
N LEU A 72 8.14 -6.25 9.03
CA LEU A 72 7.01 -5.42 8.58
C LEU A 72 7.46 -4.09 7.97
N GLU A 73 8.51 -3.44 8.51
CA GLU A 73 9.07 -2.22 7.95
C GLU A 73 9.63 -2.41 6.53
N ASP A 74 10.29 -3.55 6.28
CA ASP A 74 10.86 -3.87 4.97
C ASP A 74 9.75 -4.19 3.97
N ILE A 75 8.75 -4.98 4.40
CA ILE A 75 7.59 -5.31 3.58
C ILE A 75 6.84 -4.03 3.17
N LEU A 76 6.50 -3.17 4.13
CA LEU A 76 5.76 -1.94 3.86
C LEU A 76 6.55 -0.95 3.01
N ARG A 77 7.85 -0.79 3.28
CA ARG A 77 8.73 0.08 2.48
C ARG A 77 8.71 -0.37 1.02
N ASP A 78 8.99 -1.64 0.79
CA ASP A 78 9.13 -2.18 -0.56
C ASP A 78 7.78 -2.24 -1.29
N MET A 79 6.71 -2.63 -0.60
CA MET A 79 5.35 -2.60 -1.11
C MET A 79 5.00 -1.20 -1.60
N LYS A 80 5.15 -0.17 -0.76
CA LYS A 80 4.84 1.21 -1.14
C LYS A 80 5.71 1.70 -2.29
N LYS A 81 7.00 1.37 -2.29
CA LYS A 81 7.93 1.74 -3.38
C LYS A 81 7.50 1.14 -4.71
N HIS A 82 7.20 -0.17 -4.73
CA HIS A 82 6.78 -0.90 -5.91
C HIS A 82 5.43 -0.41 -6.43
N THR A 83 4.41 -0.35 -5.55
CA THR A 83 3.08 0.13 -5.92
C THR A 83 3.13 1.55 -6.49
N ALA A 84 3.90 2.45 -5.88
CA ALA A 84 4.03 3.82 -6.37
C ALA A 84 4.68 3.89 -7.77
N ALA A 85 5.65 3.03 -8.08
CA ALA A 85 6.26 2.97 -9.40
C ALA A 85 5.26 2.51 -10.47
N ILE A 86 4.49 1.45 -10.19
CA ILE A 86 3.47 0.95 -11.12
C ILE A 86 2.33 1.97 -11.26
N LEU A 87 1.87 2.57 -10.16
CA LEU A 87 0.80 3.58 -10.22
C LEU A 87 1.20 4.77 -11.08
N ARG A 88 2.43 5.31 -10.95
CA ARG A 88 2.91 6.40 -11.81
C ARG A 88 2.85 6.02 -13.29
N SER A 89 3.42 4.87 -13.64
CA SER A 89 3.38 4.38 -15.02
C SER A 89 1.96 4.15 -15.52
N THR A 90 1.06 3.63 -14.68
CA THR A 90 -0.35 3.40 -15.04
C THR A 90 -1.07 4.73 -15.28
N ILE A 91 -0.85 5.74 -14.44
CA ILE A 91 -1.44 7.09 -14.56
C ILE A 91 -0.97 7.79 -15.85
N GLU A 92 0.34 7.80 -16.10
CA GLU A 92 0.93 8.44 -17.29
C GLU A 92 0.34 7.84 -18.58
N ASN A 93 0.20 6.51 -18.63
CA ASN A 93 -0.27 5.78 -19.79
C ASN A 93 -1.81 5.65 -19.87
N ASN A 94 -2.57 6.16 -18.90
CA ASN A 94 -4.03 6.04 -18.91
C ASN A 94 -4.68 7.15 -19.76
N PRO A 95 -5.27 6.86 -20.94
CA PRO A 95 -5.81 7.89 -21.81
C PRO A 95 -7.02 8.65 -21.22
N ILE A 96 -7.68 8.11 -20.19
CA ILE A 96 -8.91 8.68 -19.59
C ILE A 96 -8.60 9.41 -18.27
N GLU A 97 -7.33 9.44 -17.85
CA GLU A 97 -6.96 10.15 -16.64
C GLU A 97 -6.99 11.66 -16.86
N SER A 98 -7.84 12.36 -16.10
CA SER A 98 -8.00 13.80 -16.18
C SER A 98 -6.99 14.56 -15.32
N ARG A 99 -6.34 13.87 -14.38
CA ARG A 99 -5.33 14.43 -13.45
C ARG A 99 -3.91 14.00 -13.81
N LYS A 100 -3.51 14.18 -15.08
CA LYS A 100 -2.14 13.89 -15.56
C LYS A 100 -1.14 15.00 -15.28
N GLU A 101 -1.64 16.22 -15.12
CA GLU A 101 -0.88 17.46 -14.90
C GLU A 101 -1.14 18.03 -13.50
#